data_AF-A0A0F9L7L8-F1
#
_entry.id   AF-A0A0F9L7L8-F1
#
_cell.length_a   1.000
_cell.length_b   1.000
_cell.length_c   1.000
_cell.angle_alpha   90.00
_cell.angle_beta   90.00
_cell.angle_gamma   90.00
#
_symmetry.space_group_name_H-M   'P 1'
#
loop_
_entity.id
_entity.type
_entity.pdbx_description
1 polymer ?
#
loop_
_entity_poly.entity_id
_entity_poly.type
_entity_poly.pdbx_seq_one_letter_code
_entity_poly.pdbx_strand_id
1 'polypeptide(L)'
;MLPGQKHVSQLLLLKKIKNEKLNTDFTKAVALVNSYTEPLPADVLLKLYAYFKIANKNYDNPGSSTPLINAFKANALIQANNMSREDAMKAYAKLVKKEIM
;
A
#
# COMPACT_ATOMS: atom_id res chain seq x y z
N MET A 1 27.55 16.42 24.79
CA MET A 1 26.99 16.24 23.43
C MET A 1 26.79 17.60 22.79
N LEU A 2 27.26 17.78 21.56
CA LEU A 2 27.12 19.04 20.80
C LEU A 2 25.63 19.31 20.47
N PRO A 3 25.16 20.57 20.52
CA PRO A 3 23.75 20.94 20.34
C PRO A 3 23.08 20.36 19.07
N GLY A 4 23.84 20.20 17.98
CA GLY A 4 23.35 19.64 16.71
C GLY A 4 23.00 18.15 16.74
N GLN A 5 23.57 17.36 17.65
CA GLN A 5 23.29 15.92 17.71
C GLN A 5 21.89 15.61 18.30
N LYS A 6 21.41 16.40 19.26
CA LYS A 6 20.08 16.19 19.86
C LYS A 6 18.94 16.39 18.85
N HIS A 7 19.08 17.34 17.93
CA HIS A 7 18.04 17.66 16.95
C HIS A 7 17.87 16.55 15.90
N VAL A 8 18.98 16.00 15.40
CA VAL A 8 18.97 14.88 14.43
C VAL A 8 18.36 13.61 15.02
N SER A 9 18.67 13.27 16.27
CA SER A 9 18.08 12.11 16.95
C SER A 9 16.55 12.21 17.08
N GLN A 10 16.03 13.39 17.39
CA GLN A 10 14.58 13.61 17.51
C GLN A 10 13.86 13.43 16.16
N LEU A 11 14.45 13.95 15.07
CA LEU A 11 13.92 13.79 13.70
C LEU A 11 13.88 12.32 13.27
N LEU A 12 14.93 11.55 13.59
CA LEU A 12 14.99 10.11 13.31
C LEU A 12 13.91 9.33 14.07
N LEU A 13 13.70 9.66 15.36
CA LEU A 13 12.67 9.03 16.19
C LEU A 13 11.27 9.33 15.65
N LEU A 14 10.99 10.58 15.28
CA LEU A 14 9.71 10.97 14.67
C LEU A 14 9.47 10.25 13.35
N LYS A 15 10.50 10.11 12.49
CA LYS A 15 10.41 9.35 11.24
C LYS A 15 10.11 7.87 11.51
N LYS A 16 10.75 7.27 12.52
CA LYS A 16 10.51 5.89 12.94
C LYS A 16 9.05 5.68 13.39
N ILE A 17 8.54 6.53 14.29
CA ILE A 17 7.16 6.45 14.78
C ILE A 17 6.15 6.62 13.62
N LYS A 18 6.39 7.58 12.71
CA LYS A 18 5.55 7.77 11.52
C LYS A 18 5.52 6.51 10.64
N ASN A 19 6.66 5.85 10.46
CA ASN A 19 6.74 4.61 9.69
C ASN A 19 6.02 3.44 10.38
N GLU A 20 6.15 3.30 11.70
CA GLU A 20 5.44 2.28 12.49
C GLU A 20 3.92 2.47 12.41
N LYS A 21 3.45 3.72 12.54
CA LYS A 21 2.03 4.04 12.38
C LYS A 21 1.53 3.70 10.97
N LEU A 22 2.29 4.09 9.94
CA LEU A 22 1.92 3.81 8.55
C LEU A 22 1.79 2.31 8.27
N ASN A 23 2.74 1.49 8.74
CA ASN A 23 2.65 0.04 8.61
C ASN A 23 1.41 -0.51 9.34
N THR A 24 1.15 -0.02 10.55
CA THR A 24 -0.02 -0.44 11.34
C THR A 24 -1.34 -0.13 10.61
N ASP A 25 -1.48 1.09 10.07
CA ASP A 25 -2.67 1.51 9.33
C ASP A 25 -2.85 0.67 8.05
N PHE A 26 -1.75 0.41 7.33
CA PHE A 26 -1.76 -0.45 6.15
C PHE A 26 -2.18 -1.88 6.48
N THR A 27 -1.61 -2.51 7.52
CA THR A 27 -1.98 -3.86 7.93
C THR A 27 -3.44 -3.97 8.35
N LYS A 28 -3.96 -2.97 9.07
CA LYS A 28 -5.40 -2.92 9.42
C LYS A 28 -6.29 -2.82 8.19
N ALA A 29 -5.92 -1.99 7.22
CA ALA A 29 -6.65 -1.86 5.97
C ALA A 29 -6.64 -3.18 5.17
N VAL A 30 -5.50 -3.88 5.12
CA VAL A 30 -5.40 -5.20 4.46
C VAL A 30 -6.28 -6.23 5.14
N ALA A 31 -6.26 -6.28 6.47
CA ALA A 31 -7.12 -7.17 7.24
C ALA A 31 -8.62 -6.91 6.97
N LEU A 32 -9.01 -5.64 6.89
CA LEU A 32 -10.38 -5.25 6.60
C LEU A 32 -10.82 -5.71 5.20
N VAL A 33 -10.01 -5.48 4.17
CA VAL A 33 -10.29 -5.95 2.80
C VAL A 33 -10.40 -7.48 2.77
N ASN A 34 -9.52 -8.21 3.47
CA ASN A 34 -9.57 -9.67 3.50
C ASN A 34 -10.83 -10.23 4.17
N SER A 35 -11.44 -9.47 5.08
CA SER A 35 -12.70 -9.84 5.75
C SER A 35 -13.96 -9.29 5.06
N TYR A 36 -13.80 -8.43 4.06
CA TYR A 36 -14.92 -7.77 3.39
C TYR A 36 -15.61 -8.71 2.41
N THR A 37 -16.94 -8.85 2.51
CA THR A 37 -17.73 -9.84 1.75
C THR A 37 -18.59 -9.22 0.64
N GLU A 38 -18.84 -7.91 0.71
CA GLU A 38 -19.63 -7.23 -0.30
C GLU A 38 -18.81 -6.99 -1.59
N PRO A 39 -19.46 -6.97 -2.76
CA PRO A 39 -18.77 -6.76 -4.02
C PRO A 39 -18.15 -5.36 -4.09
N LEU A 40 -16.90 -5.29 -4.54
CA LEU A 40 -16.23 -4.04 -4.89
C LEU A 40 -16.13 -3.88 -6.41
N PRO A 41 -16.14 -2.65 -6.93
CA PRO A 41 -15.85 -2.39 -8.33
C PRO A 41 -14.50 -2.99 -8.75
N ALA A 42 -14.41 -3.52 -9.96
CA ALA A 42 -13.20 -4.16 -10.46
C ALA A 42 -11.98 -3.21 -10.50
N ASP A 43 -12.20 -1.92 -10.78
CA ASP A 43 -11.13 -0.93 -10.78
C ASP A 43 -10.57 -0.66 -9.37
N VAL A 44 -11.43 -0.68 -8.35
CA VAL A 44 -11.04 -0.60 -6.93
C VAL A 44 -10.16 -1.80 -6.58
N LEU A 45 -10.58 -3.01 -6.94
CA LEU A 45 -9.80 -4.24 -6.69
C LEU A 45 -8.43 -4.21 -7.38
N LEU A 46 -8.35 -3.73 -8.62
CA LEU A 46 -7.09 -3.60 -9.37
C LEU A 46 -6.14 -2.57 -8.74
N LYS A 47 -6.65 -1.44 -8.26
CA LYS A 47 -5.87 -0.44 -7.52
C LYS A 47 -5.36 -1.00 -6.20
N LEU A 48 -6.22 -1.65 -5.41
CA LEU A 48 -5.83 -2.31 -4.15
C LEU A 48 -4.73 -3.36 -4.39
N TYR A 49 -4.87 -4.18 -5.43
CA TYR A 49 -3.85 -5.16 -5.84
C TYR A 49 -2.50 -4.49 -6.15
N ALA A 50 -2.48 -3.45 -6.98
CA ALA A 50 -1.24 -2.77 -7.37
C ALA A 50 -0.55 -2.12 -6.17
N TYR A 51 -1.30 -1.39 -5.34
CA TYR A 51 -0.78 -0.76 -4.12
C TYR A 51 -0.24 -1.80 -3.14
N PHE A 52 -0.94 -2.93 -2.97
CA PHE A 52 -0.48 -4.01 -2.09
C PHE A 52 0.85 -4.62 -2.56
N LYS A 53 1.00 -4.92 -3.86
CA LYS A 53 2.23 -5.47 -4.42
C LYS A 53 3.42 -4.53 -4.22
N ILE A 54 3.25 -3.23 -4.51
CA ILE A 54 4.29 -2.21 -4.33
C ILE A 54 4.63 -2.03 -2.84
N ALA A 55 3.61 -1.96 -1.96
CA ALA A 55 3.80 -1.84 -0.52
C ALA A 55 4.58 -3.03 0.09
N ASN A 56 4.48 -4.21 -0.52
CA ASN A 56 5.22 -5.40 -0.12
C ASN A 56 6.52 -5.62 -0.91
N LYS A 57 6.92 -4.68 -1.78
CA LYS A 57 8.08 -4.81 -2.68
C LYS A 57 8.06 -6.12 -3.50
N ASN A 58 6.87 -6.56 -3.88
CA ASN A 58 6.70 -7.77 -4.68
C ASN A 58 6.58 -7.38 -6.17
N TYR A 59 7.64 -7.68 -6.92
CA TYR A 59 7.78 -7.39 -8.34
C TYR A 59 7.52 -8.60 -9.25
N ASP A 60 7.02 -9.71 -8.69
CA ASP A 60 6.69 -10.90 -9.47
C ASP A 60 5.57 -10.59 -10.46
N ASN A 61 5.57 -11.30 -11.59
CA ASN A 61 4.50 -11.21 -12.57
C ASN A 61 3.11 -11.55 -11.95
N PRO A 62 2.02 -10.93 -12.43
CA PRO A 62 0.69 -11.29 -11.97
C PRO A 62 0.37 -12.78 -12.16
N GLY A 63 -0.11 -13.42 -11.09
CA GLY A 63 -0.63 -14.79 -11.13
C GLY A 63 -2.16 -14.82 -11.30
N SER A 64 -2.62 -15.57 -12.29
CA SER A 64 -4.01 -16.00 -12.51
C SER A 64 -4.03 -17.08 -13.59
N SER A 65 -5.02 -17.98 -13.54
CA SER A 65 -5.30 -18.95 -14.59
C SER A 65 -5.88 -18.32 -15.86
N THR A 66 -6.34 -17.07 -15.79
CA THR A 66 -6.95 -16.35 -16.93
C THR A 66 -6.01 -15.26 -17.48
N PRO A 67 -5.57 -15.35 -18.74
CA PRO A 67 -4.68 -14.35 -19.36
C PRO A 67 -5.22 -12.92 -19.32
N LEU A 68 -6.53 -12.74 -19.56
CA LEU A 68 -7.16 -11.42 -19.53
C LEU A 68 -7.07 -10.75 -18.15
N ILE A 69 -7.26 -11.51 -17.07
CA ILE A 69 -7.12 -10.99 -15.70
C ILE A 69 -5.67 -10.57 -15.44
N ASN A 70 -4.69 -11.34 -15.93
CA ASN A 70 -3.29 -10.98 -15.81
C ASN A 70 -2.96 -9.69 -16.55
N ALA A 71 -3.53 -9.45 -17.74
CA ALA A 71 -3.37 -8.20 -18.48
C ALA A 71 -3.88 -6.98 -17.69
N PHE A 72 -5.06 -7.09 -17.06
CA PHE A 72 -5.58 -6.02 -16.20
C PHE A 72 -4.70 -5.77 -14.98
N LYS A 73 -4.23 -6.83 -14.31
CA LYS A 73 -3.30 -6.72 -13.18
C LYS A 73 -1.96 -6.09 -13.58
N ALA A 74 -1.42 -6.46 -14.74
CA ALA A 74 -0.20 -5.88 -15.28
C ALA A 74 -0.39 -4.38 -15.58
N ASN A 75 -1.49 -4.01 -16.24
CA ASN A 75 -1.83 -2.62 -16.50
C ASN A 75 -1.95 -1.80 -15.21
N ALA A 76 -2.58 -2.34 -14.17
CA ALA A 76 -2.68 -1.68 -12.87
C ALA A 76 -1.30 -1.45 -12.21
N LEU A 77 -0.39 -2.42 -12.30
CA LEU A 77 0.98 -2.27 -11.80
C LEU A 77 1.76 -1.23 -12.60
N ILE A 78 1.62 -1.21 -13.93
CA ILE A 78 2.25 -0.21 -14.79
C ILE A 78 1.76 1.19 -14.43
N GLN A 79 0.45 1.37 -14.23
CA GLN A 79 -0.14 2.66 -13.84
C GLN A 79 0.36 3.16 -12.47
N ALA A 80 0.76 2.26 -11.58
CA ALA A 80 1.25 2.57 -10.24
C ALA A 80 2.78 2.58 -10.11
N ASN A 81 3.54 2.39 -11.21
CA ASN A 81 4.97 2.03 -11.18
C ASN A 81 5.89 3.03 -10.45
N ASN A 82 5.53 4.30 -10.39
CA ASN A 82 6.35 5.37 -9.81
C ASN A 82 6.08 5.59 -8.31
N MET A 83 5.22 4.78 -7.69
CA MET A 83 4.90 4.92 -6.27
C MET A 83 6.02 4.38 -5.39
N SER A 84 6.38 5.15 -4.37
CA SER A 84 7.18 4.65 -3.26
C SER A 84 6.38 3.60 -2.46
N ARG A 85 7.09 2.77 -1.69
CA ARG A 85 6.46 1.81 -0.78
C ARG A 85 5.52 2.52 0.20
N GLU A 86 5.98 3.62 0.78
CA GLU A 86 5.23 4.41 1.74
C GLU A 86 3.98 5.04 1.10
N ASP A 87 4.07 5.52 -0.14
CA ASP A 87 2.93 6.12 -0.83
C ASP A 87 1.92 5.05 -1.26
N ALA A 88 2.38 3.85 -1.62
CA ALA A 88 1.50 2.72 -1.87
C ALA A 88 0.73 2.31 -0.60
N MET A 89 1.39 2.26 0.56
CA MET A 89 0.71 2.01 1.85
C MET A 89 -0.35 3.06 2.17
N LYS A 90 -0.02 4.36 1.99
CA LYS A 90 -0.96 5.46 2.22
C LYS A 90 -2.14 5.39 1.26
N ALA A 91 -1.89 5.15 -0.02
CA ALA A 91 -2.93 5.07 -1.04
C ALA A 91 -3.86 3.88 -0.79
N TYR A 92 -3.31 2.72 -0.41
CA TYR A 92 -4.09 1.55 -0.02
C TYR A 92 -5.02 1.87 1.15
N ALA A 93 -4.48 2.39 2.27
CA ALA A 93 -5.28 2.72 3.44
C ALA A 93 -6.34 3.79 3.13
N LYS A 94 -6.01 4.79 2.32
CA LYS A 94 -6.94 5.84 1.88
C LYS A 94 -8.07 5.28 1.03
N LEU A 95 -7.76 4.38 0.10
CA LEU A 95 -8.75 3.77 -0.77
C LEU A 95 -9.69 2.85 0.02
N VAL A 96 -9.16 2.02 0.91
CA VAL A 96 -9.97 1.18 1.82
C VAL A 96 -10.91 2.04 2.65
N LYS A 97 -10.42 3.13 3.24
CA LYS A 97 -11.27 4.07 4.00
C LYS A 97 -12.37 4.71 3.14
N LYS A 98 -12.18 4.86 1.83
CA LYS A 98 -13.16 5.48 0.94
C LYS A 98 -14.25 4.50 0.50
N GLU A 99 -13.90 3.24 0.32
CA GLU A 99 -14.77 2.25 -0.34
C GLU A 99 -15.40 1.26 0.65
N ILE A 100 -14.84 1.11 1.86
CA ILE A 100 -15.27 0.11 2.85
C ILE A 100 -15.71 0.74 4.19
N MET A 101 -15.32 1.98 4.48
CA MET A 101 -15.63 2.69 5.74
C MET A 101 -16.50 3.91 5.50
#